data_AF-A0A1G1BCC4-F1
#
_entry.id   AF-A0A1G1BCC4-F1
#
_cell.length_a   1.000
_cell.length_b   1.000
_cell.length_c   1.000
_cell.angle_alpha   90.00
_cell.angle_beta   90.00
_cell.angle_gamma   90.00
#
_symmetry.space_group_name_H-M   'P 1'
#
loop_
_entity.id
_entity.type
_entity.pdbx_description
1 polymer ?
#
loop_
_entity_poly.entity_id
_entity_poly.type
_entity_poly.pdbx_seq_one_letter_code
_entity_poly.pdbx_strand_id
1 'polypeptide(L)'
;MLRSLAKLLLLIFLLSNISLAQISRVAGMGDLKFSIVDRDLSLSPYDFGGNPAWLFMDEQESYLKITPAYGNSWGNYRQKYDSEGNTNLGSAFHGIKTLGDLGTFSGFTSYNYENRRNNYRTLKKDTYNGEAFHFTDTTASDFRYMGPKVVLIYSWEPIEGLYAGGSVAYELMDGLKEKYSYAKTIYRNAELQAGLAVNFMHNAVFGVDVKYSDSQEAIEAQDVNLLDVEVRHYRGDNYYVGKRGSPITSKIKKQGFTFGSQLFWDDGEKLSIGLQSNYTPSDSRVLKPFTTTVSSMTTSFDEVEDSYAAFEFFDVQLKTQYKLDDDLTVGAYAGYFSDYSWSKISLKELLIWEWDIKKTVLGLGASYQASPSLLLGLEYEFSHSSVDSSKYIDNLLLNIVSNDHVLRTGAEYKLTDEVFLRCGFNYGAKEHDLIYGGKDCNSYKYSAGIGFPLFDLLTIDASLQYINVSPKKPDNFSRSYLSGNISLTVQAF
;
A
#
# COMPACT_ATOMS: atom_id res chain seq x y z
N MET A 1 37.93 -8.20 -13.11
CA MET A 1 36.65 -8.03 -13.81
C MET A 1 35.49 -8.79 -13.16
N LEU A 2 35.57 -10.10 -12.90
CA LEU A 2 34.45 -10.82 -12.24
C LEU A 2 34.10 -10.32 -10.82
N ARG A 3 35.09 -9.84 -10.04
CA ARG A 3 34.85 -9.25 -8.70
C ARG A 3 34.24 -7.83 -8.73
N SER A 4 34.30 -7.13 -9.86
CA SER A 4 33.65 -5.81 -10.01
C SER A 4 32.23 -5.95 -10.58
N LEU A 5 31.98 -6.96 -11.43
CA LEU A 5 30.63 -7.32 -11.88
C LEU A 5 29.76 -7.84 -10.72
N ALA A 6 30.34 -8.64 -9.81
CA ALA A 6 29.67 -9.12 -8.59
C ALA A 6 29.37 -8.01 -7.57
N LYS A 7 30.13 -6.89 -7.60
CA LYS A 7 29.87 -5.71 -6.76
C LYS A 7 28.87 -4.74 -7.41
N LEU A 8 28.78 -4.74 -8.74
CA LEU A 8 27.79 -3.99 -9.51
C LEU A 8 26.41 -4.66 -9.47
N LEU A 9 26.36 -6.00 -9.49
CA LEU A 9 25.14 -6.81 -9.31
C LEU A 9 24.59 -6.74 -7.86
N LEU A 10 25.44 -6.43 -6.88
CA LEU A 10 25.03 -6.23 -5.48
C LEU A 10 24.37 -4.85 -5.22
N LEU A 11 24.38 -3.95 -6.21
CA LEU A 11 24.02 -2.53 -6.05
C LEU A 11 22.69 -2.14 -6.76
N ILE A 12 22.03 -3.06 -7.48
CA ILE A 12 20.87 -2.78 -8.38
C ILE A 12 19.50 -3.04 -7.72
N PHE A 13 19.52 -3.48 -6.49
CA PHE A 13 18.38 -3.68 -5.63
C PHE A 13 17.86 -2.24 -5.21
N LEU A 14 16.56 -1.82 -5.19
CA LEU A 14 15.60 -1.95 -4.04
C LEU A 14 14.47 -0.82 -3.88
N LEU A 15 13.11 -1.09 -3.97
CA LEU A 15 11.68 -0.64 -3.65
C LEU A 15 10.65 -1.26 -4.63
N SER A 16 9.70 -2.00 -4.08
CA SER A 16 8.26 -1.90 -4.37
C SER A 16 7.52 -1.83 -3.02
N ASN A 17 6.37 -1.15 -2.99
CA ASN A 17 5.32 -1.48 -2.01
C ASN A 17 4.90 -2.92 -2.33
N ILE A 18 4.85 -3.82 -1.35
CA ILE A 18 4.35 -5.16 -1.59
C ILE A 18 2.81 -5.12 -1.61
N SER A 19 2.25 -4.52 -2.66
CA SER A 19 1.15 -5.20 -3.36
C SER A 19 1.72 -6.50 -3.90
N LEU A 20 0.89 -7.54 -4.03
CA LEU A 20 1.24 -8.87 -4.56
C LEU A 20 2.38 -8.75 -5.59
N ALA A 21 3.45 -9.54 -5.40
CA ALA A 21 4.78 -9.38 -5.98
C ALA A 21 4.82 -9.45 -7.53
N GLN A 22 4.16 -8.52 -8.18
CA GLN A 22 3.91 -8.38 -9.61
C GLN A 22 4.25 -6.93 -9.99
N ILE A 23 4.57 -6.67 -11.25
CA ILE A 23 4.91 -5.34 -11.82
C ILE A 23 6.41 -4.92 -11.74
N SER A 24 7.40 -5.83 -11.84
CA SER A 24 8.81 -5.41 -12.06
C SER A 24 9.02 -4.76 -13.45
N ARG A 25 8.31 -5.27 -14.48
CA ARG A 25 8.35 -4.75 -15.86
C ARG A 25 7.92 -3.29 -15.93
N VAL A 26 6.69 -3.00 -15.53
CA VAL A 26 6.12 -1.65 -15.64
C VAL A 26 6.76 -0.70 -14.64
N ALA A 27 7.21 -1.18 -13.47
CA ALA A 27 8.04 -0.39 -12.57
C ALA A 27 9.32 0.13 -13.25
N GLY A 28 9.93 -0.64 -14.15
CA GLY A 28 11.05 -0.21 -14.98
C GLY A 28 10.69 0.79 -16.09
N MET A 29 9.40 0.93 -16.41
CA MET A 29 8.85 1.81 -17.45
C MET A 29 8.11 3.03 -16.88
N GLY A 30 8.41 3.48 -15.67
CA GLY A 30 7.77 4.65 -15.07
C GLY A 30 6.37 4.39 -14.51
N ASP A 31 6.01 3.14 -14.22
CA ASP A 31 4.68 2.73 -13.73
C ASP A 31 3.53 3.20 -14.65
N LEU A 32 3.66 3.01 -15.96
CA LEU A 32 2.56 3.19 -16.91
C LEU A 32 1.39 2.25 -16.54
N LYS A 33 0.21 2.77 -16.23
CA LYS A 33 -0.85 1.98 -15.59
C LYS A 33 -1.92 1.47 -16.54
N PHE A 34 -2.24 2.23 -17.57
CA PHE A 34 -3.43 2.01 -18.39
C PHE A 34 -3.15 2.00 -19.88
N SER A 35 -2.01 2.49 -20.35
CA SER A 35 -1.64 2.44 -21.76
C SER A 35 -0.88 1.17 -22.15
N ILE A 36 -0.29 0.45 -21.19
CA ILE A 36 0.48 -0.77 -21.43
C ILE A 36 -0.39 -2.01 -21.17
N VAL A 37 -0.35 -2.95 -22.10
CA VAL A 37 -0.86 -4.31 -21.90
C VAL A 37 0.21 -5.12 -21.18
N ASP A 38 -0.12 -5.55 -19.97
CA ASP A 38 0.73 -6.38 -19.12
C ASP A 38 -0.19 -7.36 -18.38
N ARG A 39 0.30 -8.58 -18.17
CA ARG A 39 -0.45 -9.60 -17.43
C ARG A 39 -0.88 -9.06 -16.06
N ASP A 40 0.05 -8.44 -15.34
CA ASP A 40 -0.19 -7.94 -13.98
C ASP A 40 -1.05 -6.66 -13.94
N LEU A 41 -1.45 -6.13 -15.11
CA LEU A 41 -2.32 -4.96 -15.25
C LEU A 41 -3.60 -5.28 -16.04
N SER A 42 -3.90 -6.57 -16.21
CA SER A 42 -5.05 -7.05 -16.95
C SER A 42 -6.35 -6.48 -16.38
N LEU A 43 -7.34 -6.25 -17.25
CA LEU A 43 -8.66 -5.80 -16.84
C LEU A 43 -9.51 -7.02 -16.46
N SER A 44 -9.12 -7.68 -15.38
CA SER A 44 -9.81 -8.85 -14.86
C SER A 44 -10.36 -8.58 -13.44
N PRO A 45 -11.39 -9.34 -13.03
CA PRO A 45 -11.83 -9.42 -11.64
C PRO A 45 -10.74 -9.65 -10.59
N TYR A 46 -9.61 -10.30 -10.92
CA TYR A 46 -8.56 -10.59 -9.95
C TYR A 46 -7.46 -9.51 -9.97
N ASP A 47 -6.84 -9.23 -11.10
CA ASP A 47 -5.75 -8.24 -11.21
C ASP A 47 -6.20 -6.79 -10.98
N PHE A 48 -7.33 -6.38 -11.57
CA PHE A 48 -7.89 -5.04 -11.35
C PHE A 48 -8.82 -5.04 -10.13
N GLY A 49 -9.75 -6.00 -10.08
CA GLY A 49 -10.82 -6.08 -9.08
C GLY A 49 -10.39 -6.55 -7.68
N GLY A 50 -9.31 -7.33 -7.57
CA GLY A 50 -8.88 -7.91 -6.30
C GLY A 50 -9.81 -9.01 -5.77
N ASN A 51 -10.68 -9.58 -6.60
CA ASN A 51 -11.63 -10.62 -6.21
C ASN A 51 -10.97 -12.01 -6.29
N PRO A 52 -10.85 -12.75 -5.16
CA PRO A 52 -10.18 -14.05 -5.13
C PRO A 52 -10.90 -15.10 -5.97
N ALA A 53 -12.19 -14.93 -6.29
CA ALA A 53 -12.95 -15.88 -7.10
C ALA A 53 -12.40 -16.06 -8.51
N TRP A 54 -11.67 -15.09 -9.04
CA TRP A 54 -11.21 -15.13 -10.43
C TRP A 54 -9.76 -15.56 -10.61
N LEU A 55 -9.07 -15.86 -9.49
CA LEU A 55 -7.72 -16.42 -9.54
C LEU A 55 -7.66 -17.67 -10.44
N PHE A 56 -8.69 -18.52 -10.41
CA PHE A 56 -8.77 -19.70 -11.28
C PHE A 56 -8.66 -19.38 -12.76
N MET A 57 -9.18 -18.23 -13.22
CA MET A 57 -9.15 -17.82 -14.62
C MET A 57 -7.88 -17.05 -14.98
N ASP A 58 -7.39 -16.16 -14.10
CA ASP A 58 -6.19 -15.34 -14.34
C ASP A 58 -4.88 -16.14 -14.30
N GLU A 59 -4.85 -17.16 -13.44
CA GLU A 59 -3.64 -17.91 -13.12
C GLU A 59 -3.74 -19.34 -13.64
N GLN A 60 -3.42 -19.52 -14.92
CA GLN A 60 -3.41 -20.82 -15.60
C GLN A 60 -2.08 -21.57 -15.52
N GLU A 61 -1.01 -20.88 -15.14
CA GLU A 61 0.35 -21.44 -15.06
C GLU A 61 0.80 -21.61 -13.61
N SER A 62 1.49 -22.72 -13.34
CA SER A 62 2.10 -22.95 -12.03
C SER A 62 3.50 -22.35 -11.98
N TYR A 63 3.79 -21.51 -10.99
CA TYR A 63 5.12 -20.93 -10.83
C TYR A 63 5.43 -20.63 -9.36
N LEU A 64 6.71 -20.40 -9.09
CA LEU A 64 7.22 -19.82 -7.85
C LEU A 64 8.01 -18.56 -8.16
N LYS A 65 7.65 -17.46 -7.54
CA LYS A 65 8.32 -16.17 -7.65
C LYS A 65 8.97 -15.79 -6.33
N ILE A 66 10.24 -15.39 -6.38
CA ILE A 66 11.02 -14.93 -5.23
C ILE A 66 11.45 -13.48 -5.50
N THR A 67 11.06 -12.56 -4.62
CA THR A 67 11.27 -11.12 -4.81
C THR A 67 11.90 -10.48 -3.58
N PRO A 68 13.24 -10.47 -3.47
CA PRO A 68 13.97 -9.54 -2.63
C PRO A 68 13.74 -8.07 -3.02
N ALA A 69 13.54 -7.21 -2.02
CA ALA A 69 13.29 -5.77 -2.17
C ALA A 69 13.86 -4.95 -0.98
N TYR A 70 14.05 -3.64 -1.14
CA TYR A 70 14.38 -2.71 -0.03
C TYR A 70 13.73 -1.39 -0.28
N GLY A 71 13.75 -0.52 0.69
CA GLY A 71 13.51 0.87 0.47
C GLY A 71 14.53 1.70 1.18
N ASN A 72 14.88 2.83 0.60
CA ASN A 72 15.45 3.89 1.41
C ASN A 72 14.76 5.20 1.10
N SER A 73 14.34 5.89 2.16
CA SER A 73 13.90 7.28 2.09
C SER A 73 14.73 8.15 3.01
N TRP A 74 14.90 9.41 2.61
CA TRP A 74 15.59 10.42 3.40
C TRP A 74 15.13 11.81 2.98
N GLY A 75 15.30 12.77 3.89
CA GLY A 75 15.03 14.17 3.60
C GLY A 75 14.15 14.81 4.66
N ASN A 76 14.13 16.14 4.63
CA ASN A 76 13.50 16.99 5.64
C ASN A 76 12.07 17.42 5.27
N TYR A 77 11.61 17.18 4.04
CA TYR A 77 10.21 17.39 3.67
C TYR A 77 9.36 16.23 4.20
N ARG A 78 8.81 16.42 5.41
CA ARG A 78 8.07 15.41 6.17
C ARG A 78 7.22 16.08 7.24
N GLN A 79 6.25 15.37 7.79
CA GLN A 79 5.54 15.85 8.98
C GLN A 79 6.40 15.68 10.26
N LYS A 80 5.97 16.31 11.35
CA LYS A 80 6.73 16.37 12.62
C LYS A 80 7.06 15.00 13.20
N TYR A 81 6.13 14.04 13.15
CA TYR A 81 6.27 12.71 13.75
C TYR A 81 6.74 11.64 12.75
N ASP A 82 6.94 12.01 11.48
CA ASP A 82 7.51 11.13 10.47
C ASP A 82 9.00 10.88 10.72
N SER A 83 9.55 9.81 10.18
CA SER A 83 10.98 9.51 10.23
C SER A 83 11.82 10.46 9.39
N GLU A 84 13.05 10.75 9.80
CA GLU A 84 14.04 11.47 8.95
C GLU A 84 14.45 10.66 7.73
N GLY A 85 14.32 9.35 7.86
CA GLY A 85 14.48 8.41 6.76
C GLY A 85 14.01 7.04 7.18
N ASN A 86 13.72 6.21 6.21
CA ASN A 86 13.27 4.85 6.45
C ASN A 86 14.08 3.89 5.58
N THR A 87 14.58 2.80 6.17
CA THR A 87 15.19 1.70 5.42
C THR A 87 14.32 0.46 5.57
N ASN A 88 13.70 0.03 4.48
CA ASN A 88 12.96 -1.23 4.42
C ASN A 88 13.84 -2.28 3.77
N LEU A 89 13.76 -3.54 4.13
CA LEU A 89 14.45 -4.69 3.53
C LEU A 89 13.48 -5.86 3.62
N GLY A 90 13.27 -6.61 2.56
CA GLY A 90 12.33 -7.73 2.60
C GLY A 90 12.59 -8.75 1.53
N SER A 91 11.99 -9.91 1.71
CA SER A 91 11.92 -10.94 0.69
C SER A 91 10.52 -11.52 0.68
N ALA A 92 9.92 -11.56 -0.51
CA ALA A 92 8.62 -12.17 -0.75
C ALA A 92 8.77 -13.46 -1.56
N PHE A 93 7.88 -14.41 -1.31
CA PHE A 93 7.73 -15.66 -2.03
C PHE A 93 6.28 -15.76 -2.42
N HIS A 94 6.00 -15.96 -3.70
CA HIS A 94 4.65 -16.09 -4.24
C HIS A 94 4.59 -17.33 -5.13
N GLY A 95 3.77 -18.30 -4.76
CA GLY A 95 3.59 -19.53 -5.51
C GLY A 95 2.15 -19.66 -6.02
N ILE A 96 2.00 -20.05 -7.27
CA ILE A 96 0.75 -20.45 -7.90
C ILE A 96 0.82 -21.95 -8.20
N LYS A 97 -0.23 -22.68 -7.86
CA LYS A 97 -0.42 -24.07 -8.29
C LYS A 97 -1.82 -24.27 -8.83
N THR A 98 -1.90 -24.64 -10.10
CA THR A 98 -3.14 -25.06 -10.75
C THR A 98 -3.38 -26.54 -10.48
N LEU A 99 -4.62 -26.90 -10.14
CA LEU A 99 -5.04 -28.26 -9.79
C LEU A 99 -6.00 -28.85 -10.84
N GLY A 100 -5.92 -28.34 -12.08
CA GLY A 100 -6.92 -28.62 -13.12
C GLY A 100 -8.30 -28.12 -12.70
N ASP A 101 -9.34 -28.89 -12.99
CA ASP A 101 -10.73 -28.54 -12.67
C ASP A 101 -11.03 -28.43 -11.17
N LEU A 102 -10.10 -28.85 -10.30
CA LEU A 102 -10.23 -28.69 -8.85
C LEU A 102 -9.95 -27.27 -8.37
N GLY A 103 -9.43 -26.37 -9.22
CA GLY A 103 -9.18 -24.97 -8.86
C GLY A 103 -7.71 -24.56 -8.88
N THR A 104 -7.45 -23.34 -8.42
CA THR A 104 -6.11 -22.73 -8.37
C THR A 104 -5.81 -22.23 -6.97
N PHE A 105 -4.62 -22.58 -6.47
CA PHE A 105 -4.10 -22.13 -5.19
C PHE A 105 -3.01 -21.09 -5.38
N SER A 106 -3.07 -20.01 -4.61
CA SER A 106 -2.03 -18.98 -4.53
C SER A 106 -1.58 -18.84 -3.08
N GLY A 107 -0.27 -18.93 -2.86
CA GLY A 107 0.36 -18.74 -1.57
C GLY A 107 1.38 -17.62 -1.64
N PHE A 108 1.31 -16.66 -0.73
CA PHE A 108 2.28 -15.60 -0.59
C PHE A 108 2.83 -15.57 0.83
N THR A 109 4.14 -15.43 0.98
CA THR A 109 4.77 -15.16 2.26
C THR A 109 5.86 -14.12 2.09
N SER A 110 6.00 -13.20 3.05
CA SER A 110 7.10 -12.24 3.08
C SER A 110 7.64 -12.06 4.48
N TYR A 111 8.92 -11.75 4.60
CA TYR A 111 9.52 -11.28 5.83
C TYR A 111 10.11 -9.90 5.58
N ASN A 112 9.64 -8.91 6.35
CA ASN A 112 10.04 -7.52 6.18
C ASN A 112 10.79 -7.04 7.42
N TYR A 113 11.79 -6.21 7.18
CA TYR A 113 12.53 -5.44 8.17
C TYR A 113 12.42 -3.97 7.78
N GLU A 114 12.04 -3.13 8.72
CA GLU A 114 11.86 -1.69 8.54
C GLU A 114 12.63 -0.97 9.65
N ASN A 115 13.47 -0.01 9.29
CA ASN A 115 14.21 0.84 10.22
C ASN A 115 13.87 2.31 9.98
N ARG A 116 13.02 2.86 10.86
CA ARG A 116 12.62 4.27 10.86
C ARG A 116 13.60 5.08 11.68
N ARG A 117 14.37 5.95 11.02
CA ARG A 117 15.43 6.76 11.62
C ARG A 117 14.89 8.02 12.29
N ASN A 118 15.37 8.29 13.49
CA ASN A 118 15.14 9.49 14.27
C ASN A 118 13.65 9.91 14.30
N ASN A 119 12.77 8.94 14.59
CA ASN A 119 11.36 9.20 14.81
C ASN A 119 11.20 10.13 16.00
N TYR A 120 10.55 11.26 15.78
CA TYR A 120 10.37 12.25 16.82
C TYR A 120 9.29 11.79 17.80
N ARG A 121 9.70 11.25 18.95
CA ARG A 121 8.85 10.95 20.12
C ARG A 121 7.71 9.95 19.94
N THR A 122 7.25 9.64 18.74
CA THR A 122 6.15 8.71 18.51
C THR A 122 6.48 7.31 19.02
N LEU A 123 5.47 6.63 19.56
CA LEU A 123 5.51 5.23 19.99
C LEU A 123 4.70 4.30 19.09
N LYS A 124 4.02 4.86 18.09
CA LYS A 124 3.23 4.12 17.13
C LYS A 124 4.06 3.80 15.89
N LYS A 125 3.65 2.76 15.17
CA LYS A 125 4.03 2.61 13.76
C LYS A 125 3.45 3.81 12.98
N ASP A 126 2.14 3.87 12.78
CA ASP A 126 1.53 4.87 11.91
C ASP A 126 0.79 5.95 12.70
N THR A 127 1.40 7.15 12.71
CA THR A 127 0.96 8.24 13.59
C THR A 127 -0.22 9.02 13.00
N TYR A 128 -0.30 9.17 11.68
CA TYR A 128 -1.25 10.07 11.00
C TYR A 128 -2.42 9.35 10.34
N ASN A 129 -2.96 8.32 10.97
CA ASN A 129 -3.98 7.43 10.39
C ASN A 129 -5.43 7.75 10.83
N GLY A 130 -5.70 9.02 11.17
CA GLY A 130 -7.02 9.52 11.57
C GLY A 130 -7.53 9.05 12.94
N GLU A 131 -6.73 8.29 13.69
CA GLU A 131 -7.09 7.90 15.04
C GLU A 131 -7.14 9.09 16.02
N ALA A 132 -7.94 8.94 17.07
CA ALA A 132 -8.13 9.95 18.10
C ALA A 132 -6.87 10.29 18.91
N PHE A 133 -5.87 9.39 18.93
CA PHE A 133 -4.67 9.54 19.73
C PHE A 133 -3.37 9.22 19.00
N HIS A 134 -2.36 10.00 19.37
CA HIS A 134 -0.97 9.76 19.03
C HIS A 134 -0.19 9.53 20.33
N PHE A 135 0.48 8.38 20.45
CA PHE A 135 1.29 8.06 21.62
C PHE A 135 2.69 8.60 21.44
N THR A 136 3.19 9.34 22.42
CA THR A 136 4.53 9.91 22.37
C THR A 136 5.23 9.83 23.72
N ASP A 137 6.55 9.85 23.71
CA ASP A 137 7.38 10.04 24.90
C ASP A 137 8.22 11.33 24.80
N THR A 138 9.33 11.41 25.53
CA THR A 138 10.16 12.62 25.63
C THR A 138 11.31 12.68 24.62
N THR A 139 11.59 11.60 23.89
CA THR A 139 12.85 11.37 23.16
C THR A 139 12.63 10.97 21.71
N ALA A 140 13.48 11.47 20.82
CA ALA A 140 13.57 10.96 19.46
C ALA A 140 14.52 9.75 19.38
N SER A 141 14.18 8.76 18.57
CA SER A 141 14.98 7.55 18.42
C SER A 141 14.64 6.80 17.13
N ASP A 142 15.53 5.90 16.74
CA ASP A 142 15.24 4.91 15.72
C ASP A 142 14.24 3.87 16.24
N PHE A 143 13.41 3.37 15.34
CA PHE A 143 12.48 2.27 15.53
C PHE A 143 12.73 1.19 14.50
N ARG A 144 12.82 -0.05 14.97
CA ARG A 144 12.95 -1.22 14.11
C ARG A 144 11.65 -2.02 14.16
N TYR A 145 11.07 -2.30 13.01
CA TYR A 145 9.94 -3.19 12.87
C TYR A 145 10.33 -4.41 12.04
N MET A 146 9.92 -5.60 12.45
CA MET A 146 10.13 -6.79 11.62
C MET A 146 9.07 -7.85 11.85
N GLY A 147 8.80 -8.63 10.81
CA GLY A 147 7.98 -9.82 10.97
C GLY A 147 7.42 -10.37 9.66
N PRO A 148 6.74 -11.53 9.76
CA PRO A 148 6.19 -12.21 8.61
C PRO A 148 4.79 -11.68 8.23
N LYS A 149 4.47 -11.84 6.94
CA LYS A 149 3.12 -11.78 6.39
C LYS A 149 2.88 -13.03 5.55
N VAL A 150 1.72 -13.63 5.70
CA VAL A 150 1.28 -14.79 4.91
C VAL A 150 -0.09 -14.49 4.31
N VAL A 151 -0.29 -14.85 3.05
CA VAL A 151 -1.57 -14.78 2.34
C VAL A 151 -1.80 -16.10 1.64
N LEU A 152 -2.99 -16.66 1.78
CA LEU A 152 -3.42 -17.87 1.09
C LEU A 152 -4.71 -17.54 0.35
N ILE A 153 -4.79 -17.93 -0.92
CA ILE A 153 -5.96 -17.73 -1.76
C ILE A 153 -6.27 -19.05 -2.46
N TYR A 154 -7.55 -19.38 -2.52
CA TYR A 154 -8.02 -20.52 -3.28
C TYR A 154 -9.27 -20.13 -4.06
N SER A 155 -9.35 -20.60 -5.29
CA SER A 155 -10.41 -20.30 -6.25
C SER A 155 -10.75 -21.54 -7.05
N TRP A 156 -12.03 -21.72 -7.37
CA TRP A 156 -12.51 -22.81 -8.21
C TRP A 156 -13.79 -22.42 -8.95
N GLU A 157 -14.14 -23.21 -9.96
CA GLU A 157 -15.37 -23.07 -10.75
C GLU A 157 -16.38 -24.14 -10.32
N PRO A 158 -17.28 -23.89 -9.34
CA PRO A 158 -18.22 -24.90 -8.86
C PRO A 158 -19.18 -25.41 -9.94
N ILE A 159 -19.55 -24.53 -10.86
CA ILE A 159 -20.44 -24.79 -12.00
C ILE A 159 -19.91 -23.93 -13.15
N GLU A 160 -19.99 -24.42 -14.38
CA GLU A 160 -19.55 -23.71 -15.58
C GLU A 160 -20.05 -22.25 -15.60
N GLY A 161 -19.11 -21.30 -15.70
CA GLY A 161 -19.34 -19.87 -15.71
C GLY A 161 -19.57 -19.21 -14.36
N LEU A 162 -19.61 -19.95 -13.25
CA LEU A 162 -19.66 -19.41 -11.88
C LEU A 162 -18.37 -19.76 -11.17
N TYR A 163 -17.68 -18.74 -10.67
CA TYR A 163 -16.43 -18.87 -9.93
C TYR A 163 -16.60 -18.43 -8.49
N ALA A 164 -15.94 -19.13 -7.58
CA ALA A 164 -15.92 -18.83 -6.16
C ALA A 164 -14.48 -18.85 -5.65
N GLY A 165 -14.20 -18.03 -4.64
CA GLY A 165 -12.87 -18.04 -4.03
C GLY A 165 -12.85 -17.37 -2.67
N GLY A 166 -11.80 -17.67 -1.93
CA GLY A 166 -11.56 -17.09 -0.61
C GLY A 166 -10.08 -16.82 -0.39
N SER A 167 -9.79 -15.81 0.43
CA SER A 167 -8.45 -15.50 0.87
C SER A 167 -8.37 -15.30 2.38
N VAL A 168 -7.21 -15.64 2.94
CA VAL A 168 -6.84 -15.37 4.32
C VAL A 168 -5.48 -14.69 4.30
N ALA A 169 -5.37 -13.53 4.94
CA ALA A 169 -4.10 -12.85 5.15
C ALA A 169 -3.84 -12.67 6.65
N TYR A 170 -2.59 -12.87 7.05
CA TYR A 170 -2.14 -12.63 8.41
C TYR A 170 -0.76 -12.01 8.42
N GLU A 171 -0.60 -10.94 9.19
CA GLU A 171 0.65 -10.22 9.38
C GLU A 171 0.91 -10.04 10.87
N LEU A 172 2.15 -10.28 11.28
CA LEU A 172 2.63 -10.02 12.62
C LEU A 172 3.94 -9.24 12.50
N MET A 173 4.04 -8.12 13.21
CA MET A 173 5.25 -7.31 13.24
C MET A 173 5.59 -6.88 14.66
N ASP A 174 6.84 -7.10 15.04
CA ASP A 174 7.42 -6.62 16.28
C ASP A 174 8.20 -5.34 16.03
N GLY A 175 7.86 -4.30 16.78
CA GLY A 175 8.48 -2.98 16.81
C GLY A 175 9.30 -2.77 18.07
N LEU A 176 10.49 -2.20 17.95
CA LEU A 176 11.36 -1.87 19.08
C LEU A 176 12.00 -0.48 18.91
N LYS A 177 11.79 0.39 19.90
CA LYS A 177 12.51 1.66 20.04
C LYS A 177 13.89 1.46 20.65
N GLU A 178 14.91 2.09 20.08
CA GLU A 178 16.31 1.89 20.54
C GLU A 178 16.70 2.67 21.80
N LYS A 179 16.06 3.80 22.06
CA LYS A 179 16.30 4.63 23.25
C LYS A 179 15.04 4.66 24.10
N TYR A 180 15.15 5.24 25.30
CA TYR A 180 14.00 5.61 26.13
C TYR A 180 12.85 6.07 25.23
N SER A 181 11.63 5.62 25.43
CA SER A 181 11.10 4.73 26.47
C SER A 181 11.23 3.22 26.20
N TYR A 182 12.16 2.80 25.32
CA TYR A 182 12.36 1.39 24.91
C TYR A 182 11.06 0.68 24.53
N ALA A 183 10.13 1.43 23.94
CA ALA A 183 8.81 0.95 23.63
C ALA A 183 8.85 -0.27 22.70
N LYS A 184 8.07 -1.27 23.07
CA LYS A 184 7.77 -2.45 22.27
C LYS A 184 6.39 -2.28 21.66
N THR A 185 6.29 -2.53 20.37
CA THR A 185 5.02 -2.48 19.65
C THR A 185 4.78 -3.83 19.01
N ILE A 186 3.63 -4.44 19.23
CA ILE A 186 3.23 -5.67 18.53
C ILE A 186 2.05 -5.29 17.64
N TYR A 187 2.26 -5.36 16.34
CA TYR A 187 1.24 -5.12 15.32
C TYR A 187 0.78 -6.45 14.75
N ARG A 188 -0.54 -6.63 14.70
CA ARG A 188 -1.19 -7.79 14.11
C ARG A 188 -2.23 -7.31 13.10
N ASN A 189 -2.26 -7.89 11.91
CA ASN A 189 -3.35 -7.68 10.96
C ASN A 189 -3.87 -9.03 10.48
N ALA A 190 -5.18 -9.19 10.45
CA ALA A 190 -5.85 -10.37 9.94
C ALA A 190 -6.93 -9.94 8.96
N GLU A 191 -6.96 -10.56 7.78
CA GLU A 191 -7.97 -10.28 6.75
C GLU A 191 -8.55 -11.60 6.24
N LEU A 192 -9.86 -11.59 6.01
CA LEU A 192 -10.61 -12.70 5.43
C LEU A 192 -11.42 -12.14 4.26
N GLN A 193 -11.28 -12.72 3.08
CA GLN A 193 -12.05 -12.31 1.91
C GLN A 193 -12.78 -13.50 1.32
N ALA A 194 -13.99 -13.27 0.85
CA ALA A 194 -14.74 -14.22 0.04
C ALA A 194 -15.30 -13.49 -1.18
N GLY A 195 -15.26 -14.15 -2.33
CA GLY A 195 -15.72 -13.57 -3.57
C GLY A 195 -16.48 -14.54 -4.45
N LEU A 196 -17.30 -13.98 -5.32
CA LEU A 196 -18.00 -14.68 -6.40
C LEU A 196 -17.85 -13.88 -7.70
N ALA A 197 -17.75 -14.59 -8.82
CA ALA A 197 -17.76 -13.99 -10.15
C ALA A 197 -18.56 -14.89 -11.11
N VAL A 198 -19.30 -14.29 -12.04
CA VAL A 198 -20.14 -14.99 -13.01
C VAL A 198 -19.96 -14.44 -14.41
N ASN A 199 -19.74 -15.35 -15.36
CA ASN A 199 -19.86 -15.09 -16.78
C ASN A 199 -21.34 -14.97 -17.13
N PHE A 200 -21.85 -13.74 -17.20
CA PHE A 200 -23.24 -13.51 -17.58
C PHE A 200 -23.39 -13.32 -19.11
N MET A 201 -22.29 -13.09 -19.82
CA MET A 201 -22.16 -13.16 -21.28
C MET A 201 -20.79 -13.77 -21.65
N HIS A 202 -20.59 -14.14 -22.92
CA HIS A 202 -19.33 -14.75 -23.38
C HIS A 202 -18.09 -13.88 -23.14
N ASN A 203 -18.27 -12.55 -23.16
CA ASN A 203 -17.24 -11.54 -23.03
C ASN A 203 -17.45 -10.62 -21.82
N ALA A 204 -18.31 -11.01 -20.87
CA ALA A 204 -18.65 -10.13 -19.76
C ALA A 204 -18.75 -10.89 -18.43
N VAL A 205 -18.10 -10.30 -17.41
CA VAL A 205 -17.99 -10.87 -16.07
C VAL A 205 -18.54 -9.88 -15.07
N PHE A 206 -19.42 -10.35 -14.19
CA PHE A 206 -19.84 -9.60 -13.02
C PHE A 206 -19.30 -10.29 -11.78
N GLY A 207 -18.82 -9.53 -10.80
CA GLY A 207 -18.38 -10.10 -9.54
C GLY A 207 -18.70 -9.24 -8.34
N VAL A 208 -18.67 -9.90 -7.20
CA VAL A 208 -18.85 -9.30 -5.88
C VAL A 208 -17.90 -9.96 -4.90
N ASP A 209 -17.43 -9.20 -3.92
CA ASP A 209 -16.64 -9.74 -2.83
C ASP A 209 -16.89 -8.99 -1.53
N VAL A 210 -16.58 -9.66 -0.43
CA VAL A 210 -16.60 -9.08 0.92
C VAL A 210 -15.29 -9.41 1.60
N LYS A 211 -14.67 -8.40 2.20
CA LYS A 211 -13.45 -8.53 2.98
C LYS A 211 -13.70 -8.05 4.40
N TYR A 212 -13.35 -8.86 5.38
CA TYR A 212 -13.24 -8.48 6.78
C TYR A 212 -11.78 -8.17 7.12
N SER A 213 -11.54 -7.11 7.87
CA SER A 213 -10.21 -6.72 8.35
C SER A 213 -10.23 -6.48 9.86
N ASP A 214 -9.26 -7.05 10.58
CA ASP A 214 -9.05 -6.87 12.03
C ASP A 214 -7.57 -6.64 12.34
N SER A 215 -7.22 -5.37 12.59
CA SER A 215 -5.87 -4.96 12.95
C SER A 215 -5.80 -4.56 14.43
N GLN A 216 -4.68 -4.88 15.06
CA GLN A 216 -4.41 -4.56 16.45
C GLN A 216 -2.97 -4.08 16.62
N GLU A 217 -2.78 -3.02 17.39
CA GLU A 217 -1.48 -2.51 17.80
C GLU A 217 -1.43 -2.48 19.33
N ALA A 218 -0.56 -3.28 19.93
CA ALA A 218 -0.26 -3.23 21.35
C ALA A 218 1.06 -2.49 21.57
N ILE A 219 1.06 -1.48 22.44
CA ILE A 219 2.23 -0.66 22.75
C ILE A 219 2.53 -0.79 24.23
N GLU A 220 3.76 -1.18 24.55
CA GLU A 220 4.28 -1.27 25.91
C GLU A 220 5.54 -0.41 26.03
N ALA A 221 5.50 0.62 26.87
CA ALA A 221 6.63 1.48 27.15
C ALA A 221 7.21 1.19 28.55
N GLN A 222 8.53 0.99 28.63
CA GLN A 222 9.22 0.58 29.86
C GLN A 222 10.67 1.11 29.91
N ASP A 223 11.09 1.65 31.05
CA ASP A 223 12.50 2.01 31.25
C ASP A 223 13.35 0.77 31.62
N VAL A 224 14.56 0.67 31.06
CA VAL A 224 15.49 -0.43 31.36
C VAL A 224 15.94 -0.48 32.82
N ASN A 225 15.89 0.64 33.53
CA ASN A 225 16.20 0.73 34.95
C ASN A 225 14.94 0.59 35.83
N LEU A 226 13.81 0.15 35.25
CA LEU A 226 12.50 0.01 35.93
C LEU A 226 11.99 1.33 36.55
N LEU A 227 12.44 2.46 36.01
CA LEU A 227 11.92 3.77 36.39
C LEU A 227 10.57 4.03 35.72
N ASP A 228 9.82 4.97 36.30
CA ASP A 228 8.59 5.47 35.71
C ASP A 228 8.85 6.08 34.33
N VAL A 229 8.08 5.64 33.35
CA VAL A 229 8.04 6.21 32.01
C VAL A 229 6.97 7.29 31.94
N GLU A 230 7.22 8.36 31.19
CA GLU A 230 6.22 9.37 30.84
C GLU A 230 5.77 9.15 29.40
N VAL A 231 4.49 8.84 29.22
CA VAL A 231 3.84 8.75 27.92
C VAL A 231 2.76 9.82 27.83
N ARG A 232 2.73 10.53 26.72
CA ARG A 232 1.70 11.55 26.42
C ARG A 232 0.79 11.04 25.31
N HIS A 233 -0.50 11.02 25.62
CA HIS A 233 -1.55 10.74 24.65
C HIS A 233 -2.00 12.07 24.07
N TYR A 234 -1.53 12.40 22.87
CA TYR A 234 -1.91 13.62 22.17
C TYR A 234 -3.29 13.44 21.54
N ARG A 235 -4.18 14.41 21.76
CA ARG A 235 -5.48 14.55 21.08
C ARG A 235 -5.39 15.82 20.23
N GLY A 236 -5.24 15.66 18.93
CA GLY A 236 -4.86 16.78 18.08
C GLY A 236 -3.41 17.23 18.30
N ASP A 237 -3.14 18.54 18.21
CA ASP A 237 -1.77 19.09 18.22
C ASP A 237 -1.36 19.67 19.57
N ASN A 238 -2.31 20.27 20.29
CA ASN A 238 -2.00 21.03 21.50
C ASN A 238 -2.46 20.36 22.79
N TYR A 239 -3.49 19.51 22.74
CA TYR A 239 -4.01 18.84 23.93
C TYR A 239 -3.32 17.50 24.13
N TYR A 240 -2.85 17.24 25.34
CA TYR A 240 -2.32 15.93 25.71
C TYR A 240 -2.72 15.55 27.13
N VAL A 241 -2.83 14.24 27.35
CA VAL A 241 -2.94 13.66 28.69
C VAL A 241 -1.65 12.91 28.97
N GLY A 242 -0.89 13.39 29.97
CA GLY A 242 0.31 12.71 30.46
C GLY A 242 -0.06 11.55 31.37
N LYS A 243 0.57 10.41 31.16
CA LYS A 243 0.54 9.25 32.05
C LYS A 243 1.97 8.96 32.48
N ARG A 244 2.16 8.71 33.77
CA ARG A 244 3.44 8.31 34.35
C ARG A 244 3.30 6.98 35.07
N GLY A 245 4.23 6.06 34.86
CA GLY A 245 4.26 4.74 35.49
C GLY A 245 5.16 3.77 34.73
N SER A 246 5.36 2.56 35.27
CA SER A 246 6.18 1.52 34.65
C SER A 246 5.57 0.13 34.92
N PRO A 247 5.18 -0.65 33.89
CA PRO A 247 5.07 -0.30 32.47
C PRO A 247 3.82 0.54 32.15
N ILE A 248 3.81 1.22 31.01
CA ILE A 248 2.61 1.81 30.42
C ILE A 248 2.20 1.00 29.20
N THR A 249 1.01 0.38 29.26
CA THR A 249 0.42 -0.38 28.15
C THR A 249 -0.80 0.33 27.57
N SER A 250 -0.91 0.25 26.24
CA SER A 250 -2.04 0.74 25.44
C SER A 250 -2.32 -0.24 24.31
N LYS A 251 -3.59 -0.37 23.93
CA LYS A 251 -4.00 -1.22 22.81
C LYS A 251 -4.93 -0.47 21.87
N ILE A 252 -4.73 -0.66 20.59
CA ILE A 252 -5.55 -0.10 19.53
C ILE A 252 -6.14 -1.27 18.76
N LYS A 253 -7.45 -1.27 18.54
CA LYS A 253 -8.13 -2.27 17.70
C LYS A 253 -8.86 -1.55 16.58
N LYS A 254 -8.72 -2.04 15.35
CA LYS A 254 -9.49 -1.55 14.21
C LYS A 254 -10.15 -2.70 13.49
N GLN A 255 -11.40 -2.49 13.12
CA GLN A 255 -12.20 -3.50 12.44
C GLN A 255 -13.02 -2.85 11.34
N GLY A 256 -13.21 -3.58 10.24
CA GLY A 256 -13.98 -3.08 9.12
C GLY A 256 -14.38 -4.17 8.16
N PHE A 257 -15.30 -3.80 7.28
CA PHE A 257 -15.70 -4.60 6.13
C PHE A 257 -15.49 -3.78 4.87
N THR A 258 -14.99 -4.40 3.80
CA THR A 258 -15.04 -3.85 2.44
C THR A 258 -16.04 -4.66 1.64
N PHE A 259 -16.95 -3.99 0.95
CA PHE A 259 -17.87 -4.59 0.00
C PHE A 259 -17.47 -4.14 -1.41
N GLY A 260 -17.09 -5.10 -2.25
CA GLY A 260 -16.66 -4.89 -3.62
C GLY A 260 -17.73 -5.33 -4.62
N SER A 261 -17.88 -4.57 -5.70
CA SER A 261 -18.64 -4.97 -6.88
C SER A 261 -17.88 -4.59 -8.14
N GLN A 262 -17.98 -5.42 -9.17
CA GLN A 262 -17.17 -5.26 -10.36
C GLN A 262 -17.86 -5.77 -11.63
N LEU A 263 -17.56 -5.11 -12.74
CA LEU A 263 -18.05 -5.43 -14.07
C LEU A 263 -16.90 -5.32 -15.05
N PHE A 264 -16.69 -6.39 -15.81
CA PHE A 264 -15.64 -6.47 -16.83
C PHE A 264 -16.25 -6.88 -18.15
N TRP A 265 -15.69 -6.33 -19.22
CA TRP A 265 -16.04 -6.68 -20.57
C TRP A 265 -14.77 -6.70 -21.43
N ASP A 266 -14.54 -7.78 -22.16
CA ASP A 266 -13.36 -7.96 -23.02
C ASP A 266 -13.76 -8.68 -24.31
N ASP A 267 -13.62 -8.01 -25.45
CA ASP A 267 -13.96 -8.60 -26.75
C ASP A 267 -12.94 -9.64 -27.26
N GLY A 268 -11.82 -9.82 -26.55
CA GLY A 268 -10.77 -10.79 -26.84
C GLY A 268 -9.75 -10.32 -27.87
N GLU A 269 -9.95 -9.16 -28.52
CA GLU A 269 -9.09 -8.71 -29.61
C GLU A 269 -8.58 -7.28 -29.43
N LYS A 270 -9.47 -6.35 -29.06
CA LYS A 270 -9.19 -4.92 -29.15
C LYS A 270 -9.58 -4.15 -27.92
N LEU A 271 -10.73 -4.41 -27.32
CA LEU A 271 -11.30 -3.55 -26.30
C LEU A 271 -11.54 -4.32 -25.00
N SER A 272 -10.90 -3.84 -23.95
CA SER A 272 -11.10 -4.31 -22.59
C SER A 272 -11.59 -3.14 -21.72
N ILE A 273 -12.61 -3.38 -20.90
CA ILE A 273 -13.23 -2.41 -20.00
C ILE A 273 -13.40 -3.06 -18.63
N GLY A 274 -12.95 -2.36 -17.58
CA GLY A 274 -13.16 -2.75 -16.19
C GLY A 274 -13.76 -1.61 -15.38
N LEU A 275 -14.83 -1.90 -14.64
CA LEU A 275 -15.46 -1.03 -13.67
C LEU A 275 -15.47 -1.73 -12.32
N GLN A 276 -15.05 -1.04 -11.27
CA GLN A 276 -15.15 -1.54 -9.90
C GLN A 276 -15.65 -0.46 -8.95
N SER A 277 -16.28 -0.90 -7.87
CA SER A 277 -16.60 -0.05 -6.74
C SER A 277 -16.38 -0.76 -5.40
N ASN A 278 -15.90 -0.02 -4.42
CA ASN A 278 -15.63 -0.48 -3.06
C ASN A 278 -16.26 0.47 -2.05
N TYR A 279 -16.93 -0.08 -1.03
CA TYR A 279 -17.37 0.65 0.15
C TYR A 279 -16.79 0.01 1.41
N THR A 280 -16.10 0.79 2.22
CA THR A 280 -15.38 0.31 3.41
C THR A 280 -15.74 1.12 4.66
N PRO A 281 -16.77 0.73 5.41
CA PRO A 281 -16.99 1.19 6.77
C PRO A 281 -16.00 0.48 7.72
N SER A 282 -15.36 1.26 8.59
CA SER A 282 -14.49 0.72 9.64
C SER A 282 -14.46 1.62 10.87
N ASP A 283 -14.05 1.04 12.00
CA ASP A 283 -13.85 1.76 13.25
C ASP A 283 -12.50 1.43 13.90
N SER A 284 -12.04 2.34 14.75
CA SER A 284 -10.82 2.20 15.55
C SER A 284 -11.10 2.60 16.99
N ARG A 285 -10.68 1.76 17.93
CA ARG A 285 -10.84 1.96 19.37
C ARG A 285 -9.50 1.92 20.06
N VAL A 286 -9.26 2.94 20.90
CA VAL A 286 -8.13 2.94 21.83
C VAL A 286 -8.63 2.42 23.17
N LEU A 287 -8.04 1.32 23.62
CA LEU A 287 -8.42 0.59 24.82
C LEU A 287 -7.36 0.78 25.89
N LYS A 288 -7.83 1.07 27.11
CA LYS A 288 -6.99 1.16 28.31
C LYS A 288 -7.31 0.01 29.26
N PRO A 289 -6.30 -0.55 29.94
CA PRO A 289 -6.55 -1.49 31.03
C PRO A 289 -7.27 -0.77 32.18
N PHE A 290 -8.43 -1.29 32.59
CA PHE A 290 -9.13 -0.85 33.80
C PHE A 290 -8.80 -1.79 34.96
N THR A 291 -8.36 -1.21 36.07
CA THR A 291 -8.06 -1.95 37.30
C THR A 291 -9.11 -1.58 38.34
N THR A 292 -9.89 -2.55 38.79
CA THR A 292 -10.83 -2.36 39.91
C THR A 292 -10.25 -3.03 41.14
N THR A 293 -10.04 -2.27 42.21
CA THR A 293 -9.57 -2.79 43.49
C THR A 293 -10.79 -3.05 44.37
N VAL A 294 -11.12 -4.32 44.61
CA VAL A 294 -12.15 -4.70 45.59
C VAL A 294 -11.48 -5.52 46.69
N SER A 295 -11.53 -5.02 47.92
CA SER A 295 -11.13 -5.73 49.15
C SER A 295 -9.81 -6.52 49.04
N SER A 296 -8.67 -5.82 48.88
CA SER A 296 -7.30 -6.38 48.90
C SER A 296 -6.96 -7.44 47.82
N MET A 297 -7.86 -7.71 46.86
CA MET A 297 -7.56 -8.43 45.63
C MET A 297 -7.66 -7.47 44.45
N THR A 298 -6.54 -7.22 43.79
CA THR A 298 -6.49 -6.48 42.53
C THR A 298 -6.77 -7.46 41.40
N THR A 299 -7.96 -7.43 40.83
CA THR A 299 -8.27 -8.14 39.58
C THR A 299 -8.38 -7.11 38.45
N SER A 300 -7.45 -7.11 37.51
CA SER A 300 -7.50 -6.28 36.30
C SER A 300 -7.83 -7.14 35.09
N PHE A 301 -9.02 -7.01 34.51
CA PHE A 301 -9.36 -7.74 33.27
C PHE A 301 -10.22 -6.98 32.25
N ASP A 302 -10.85 -5.85 32.60
CA ASP A 302 -11.70 -5.14 31.63
C ASP A 302 -10.92 -4.08 30.84
N GLU A 303 -10.88 -4.23 29.51
CA GLU A 303 -10.43 -3.19 28.57
C GLU A 303 -11.55 -2.13 28.45
N VAL A 304 -11.27 -0.87 28.75
CA VAL A 304 -12.25 0.24 28.61
C VAL A 304 -11.86 1.14 27.45
N GLU A 305 -12.84 1.52 26.64
CA GLU A 305 -12.67 2.44 25.51
C GLU A 305 -12.35 3.87 25.99
N ASP A 306 -11.19 4.39 25.60
CA ASP A 306 -10.76 5.76 25.88
C ASP A 306 -11.16 6.72 24.75
N SER A 307 -11.13 6.23 23.51
CA SER A 307 -11.57 6.95 22.31
C SER A 307 -12.00 6.03 21.20
N TYR A 308 -12.74 6.61 20.28
CA TYR A 308 -13.30 5.98 19.10
C TYR A 308 -13.03 6.84 17.87
N ALA A 309 -12.78 6.20 16.74
CA ALA A 309 -12.80 6.83 15.42
C ALA A 309 -13.60 5.95 14.46
N ALA A 310 -14.37 6.57 13.58
CA ALA A 310 -15.04 5.92 12.46
C ALA A 310 -14.46 6.43 11.15
N PHE A 311 -14.46 5.54 10.16
CA PHE A 311 -13.98 5.79 8.81
C PHE A 311 -14.97 5.20 7.82
N GLU A 312 -15.27 5.96 6.78
CA GLU A 312 -16.11 5.57 5.65
C GLU A 312 -15.35 5.89 4.37
N PHE A 313 -14.88 4.84 3.71
CA PHE A 313 -14.18 4.97 2.44
C PHE A 313 -15.05 4.46 1.29
N PHE A 314 -15.10 5.23 0.21
CA PHE A 314 -15.77 4.87 -1.03
C PHE A 314 -14.83 5.10 -2.22
N ASP A 315 -14.78 4.13 -3.12
CA ASP A 315 -13.92 4.14 -4.30
C ASP A 315 -14.68 3.57 -5.50
N VAL A 316 -14.65 4.27 -6.63
CA VAL A 316 -15.18 3.81 -7.91
C VAL A 316 -14.15 4.09 -8.98
N GLN A 317 -13.82 3.08 -9.78
CA GLN A 317 -12.80 3.18 -10.82
C GLN A 317 -13.28 2.54 -12.12
N LEU A 318 -13.03 3.24 -13.22
CA LEU A 318 -13.23 2.78 -14.59
C LEU A 318 -11.87 2.80 -15.29
N LYS A 319 -11.51 1.69 -15.93
CA LYS A 319 -10.31 1.58 -16.76
C LYS A 319 -10.70 0.95 -18.09
N THR A 320 -10.17 1.50 -19.17
CA THR A 320 -10.41 0.99 -20.53
C THR A 320 -9.09 0.89 -21.28
N GLN A 321 -8.93 -0.15 -22.08
CA GLN A 321 -7.80 -0.35 -22.98
C GLN A 321 -8.31 -0.68 -24.37
N TYR A 322 -7.84 0.04 -25.38
CA TYR A 322 -8.25 -0.16 -26.76
C TYR A 322 -7.04 -0.27 -27.69
N LYS A 323 -6.87 -1.43 -28.31
CA LYS A 323 -5.87 -1.70 -29.34
C LYS A 323 -6.40 -1.18 -30.69
N LEU A 324 -5.94 0.01 -31.08
CA LEU A 324 -6.35 0.67 -32.34
C LEU A 324 -5.86 -0.13 -33.56
N ASP A 325 -4.62 -0.59 -33.49
CA ASP A 325 -3.96 -1.46 -34.46
C ASP A 325 -2.88 -2.31 -33.75
N ASP A 326 -2.08 -3.07 -34.49
CA ASP A 326 -1.05 -3.94 -33.90
C ASP A 326 0.07 -3.19 -33.18
N ASP A 327 0.28 -1.92 -33.49
CA ASP A 327 1.36 -1.12 -32.95
C ASP A 327 0.88 -0.10 -31.90
N LEU A 328 -0.41 0.25 -31.86
CA LEU A 328 -0.95 1.33 -31.03
C LEU A 328 -2.04 0.83 -30.08
N THR A 329 -1.80 1.01 -28.79
CA THR A 329 -2.82 0.84 -27.72
C THR A 329 -3.09 2.18 -27.05
N VAL A 330 -4.35 2.48 -26.80
CA VAL A 330 -4.78 3.65 -26.02
C VAL A 330 -5.49 3.20 -24.75
N GLY A 331 -5.23 3.92 -23.66
CA GLY A 331 -5.80 3.66 -22.35
C GLY A 331 -6.50 4.88 -21.79
N ALA A 332 -7.59 4.65 -21.06
CA ALA A 332 -8.24 5.68 -20.27
C ALA A 332 -8.53 5.18 -18.85
N TYR A 333 -8.56 6.12 -17.92
CA TYR A 333 -8.83 5.87 -16.51
C TYR A 333 -9.71 6.98 -15.95
N ALA A 334 -10.69 6.62 -15.13
CA ALA A 334 -11.46 7.55 -14.32
C ALA A 334 -11.64 6.95 -12.92
N GLY A 335 -11.47 7.76 -11.88
CA GLY A 335 -11.61 7.33 -10.50
C GLY A 335 -12.28 8.40 -9.65
N TYR A 336 -13.11 7.97 -8.70
CA TYR A 336 -13.66 8.81 -7.65
C TYR A 336 -13.43 8.15 -6.30
N PHE A 337 -12.88 8.92 -5.36
CA PHE A 337 -12.54 8.49 -4.01
C PHE A 337 -13.17 9.46 -3.01
N SER A 338 -13.80 8.92 -1.97
CA SER A 338 -14.28 9.66 -0.81
C SER A 338 -13.77 8.97 0.45
N ASP A 339 -13.15 9.73 1.35
CA ASP A 339 -12.69 9.26 2.65
C ASP A 339 -13.22 10.23 3.71
N TYR A 340 -14.24 9.77 4.43
CA TYR A 340 -14.83 10.49 5.54
C TYR A 340 -14.44 9.82 6.84
N SER A 341 -13.93 10.59 7.80
CA SER A 341 -13.60 10.07 9.11
C SER A 341 -13.86 11.08 10.20
N TRP A 342 -14.13 10.57 11.40
CA TRP A 342 -14.26 11.38 12.59
C TRP A 342 -13.80 10.63 13.81
N SER A 343 -13.36 11.36 14.83
CA SER A 343 -12.89 10.79 16.08
C SER A 343 -13.40 11.55 17.30
N LYS A 344 -13.62 10.82 18.39
CA LYS A 344 -14.14 11.35 19.65
C LYS A 344 -13.42 10.79 20.87
N ILE A 345 -13.55 11.51 21.99
CA ILE A 345 -13.24 11.01 23.33
C ILE A 345 -14.49 10.32 23.87
N SER A 346 -14.43 8.99 24.02
CA SER A 346 -15.61 8.17 24.32
C SER A 346 -16.23 8.50 25.67
N LEU A 347 -15.43 8.61 26.73
CA LEU A 347 -15.91 8.94 28.08
C LEU A 347 -16.65 10.29 28.20
N LYS A 348 -16.43 11.20 27.25
CA LYS A 348 -17.01 12.55 27.27
C LYS A 348 -18.03 12.79 26.16
N GLU A 349 -18.20 11.84 25.24
CA GLU A 349 -18.94 12.04 23.99
C GLU A 349 -18.52 13.33 23.26
N LEU A 350 -17.20 13.62 23.28
CA LEU A 350 -16.65 14.85 22.72
C LEU A 350 -15.97 14.57 21.39
N LEU A 351 -16.56 15.05 20.29
CA LEU A 351 -15.95 15.06 18.97
C LEU A 351 -14.68 15.92 18.98
N ILE A 352 -13.57 15.37 18.49
CA ILE A 352 -12.26 16.05 18.50
C ILE A 352 -11.80 16.41 17.09
N TRP A 353 -12.13 15.59 16.10
CA TRP A 353 -11.70 15.78 14.72
C TRP A 353 -12.70 15.15 13.76
N GLU A 354 -12.96 15.83 12.65
CA GLU A 354 -13.70 15.38 11.50
C GLU A 354 -12.90 15.72 10.23
N TRP A 355 -12.90 14.81 9.26
CA TRP A 355 -12.19 14.95 8.00
C TRP A 355 -13.03 14.36 6.86
N ASP A 356 -13.28 15.14 5.82
CA ASP A 356 -13.87 14.73 4.54
C ASP A 356 -12.88 15.00 3.38
N ILE A 357 -12.37 13.95 2.73
CA ILE A 357 -11.54 14.02 1.53
C ILE A 357 -12.34 13.49 0.36
N LYS A 358 -12.41 14.27 -0.71
CA LYS A 358 -12.94 13.81 -2.01
C LYS A 358 -11.88 14.02 -3.08
N LYS A 359 -11.70 13.01 -3.93
CA LYS A 359 -10.74 13.06 -5.03
C LYS A 359 -11.35 12.47 -6.30
N THR A 360 -11.26 13.20 -7.39
CA THR A 360 -11.57 12.72 -8.74
C THR A 360 -10.28 12.62 -9.53
N VAL A 361 -10.11 11.55 -10.30
CA VAL A 361 -8.92 11.30 -11.14
C VAL A 361 -9.39 10.99 -12.55
N LEU A 362 -8.72 11.57 -13.54
CA LEU A 362 -8.89 11.28 -14.95
C LEU A 362 -7.53 11.02 -15.58
N GLY A 363 -7.40 9.97 -16.37
CA GLY A 363 -6.16 9.58 -17.01
C GLY A 363 -6.38 9.18 -18.46
N LEU A 364 -5.42 9.52 -19.32
CA LEU A 364 -5.37 9.13 -20.72
C LEU A 364 -3.93 8.79 -21.10
N GLY A 365 -3.76 7.80 -21.97
CA GLY A 365 -2.43 7.39 -22.39
C GLY A 365 -2.43 6.55 -23.65
N ALA A 366 -1.23 6.36 -24.19
CA ALA A 366 -1.00 5.54 -25.36
C ALA A 366 0.35 4.83 -25.27
N SER A 367 0.41 3.63 -25.83
CA SER A 367 1.67 2.93 -26.09
C SER A 367 1.80 2.63 -27.57
N TYR A 368 3.01 2.80 -28.10
CA TYR A 368 3.33 2.62 -29.51
C TYR A 368 4.54 1.71 -29.72
N GLN A 369 4.36 0.65 -30.49
CA GLN A 369 5.40 -0.26 -30.94
C GLN A 369 6.15 0.38 -32.13
N ALA A 370 7.13 1.22 -31.84
CA ALA A 370 7.87 1.97 -32.86
C ALA A 370 8.71 1.09 -33.79
N SER A 371 9.08 -0.11 -33.35
CA SER A 371 9.72 -1.16 -34.14
C SER A 371 9.51 -2.51 -33.43
N PRO A 372 9.81 -3.67 -34.04
CA PRO A 372 9.72 -4.97 -33.36
C PRO A 372 10.54 -5.07 -32.05
N SER A 373 11.49 -4.15 -31.84
CA SER A 373 12.34 -4.12 -30.66
C SER A 373 12.08 -2.96 -29.71
N LEU A 374 11.16 -2.03 -30.00
CA LEU A 374 10.99 -0.83 -29.19
C LEU A 374 9.51 -0.51 -28.96
N LEU A 375 9.10 -0.57 -27.69
CA LEU A 375 7.81 -0.12 -27.19
C LEU A 375 7.99 1.21 -26.44
N LEU A 376 7.16 2.20 -26.75
CA LEU A 376 7.12 3.49 -26.07
C LEU A 376 5.76 3.67 -25.40
N GLY A 377 5.71 4.33 -24.24
CA GLY A 377 4.47 4.65 -23.54
C GLY A 377 4.46 6.07 -23.00
N LEU A 378 3.26 6.66 -22.99
CA LEU A 378 2.99 8.00 -22.49
C LEU A 378 1.62 8.02 -21.81
N GLU A 379 1.56 8.56 -20.59
CA GLU A 379 0.33 8.75 -19.84
C GLU A 379 0.28 10.12 -19.20
N TYR A 380 -0.92 10.68 -19.15
CA TYR A 380 -1.23 11.89 -18.42
C TYR A 380 -2.39 11.62 -17.47
N GLU A 381 -2.26 12.09 -16.24
CA GLU A 381 -3.25 11.99 -15.19
C GLU A 381 -3.50 13.38 -14.61
N PHE A 382 -4.77 13.74 -14.52
CA PHE A 382 -5.27 14.91 -13.80
C PHE A 382 -6.03 14.42 -12.57
N SER A 383 -5.82 15.07 -11.43
CA SER A 383 -6.68 14.83 -10.27
C SER A 383 -7.10 16.12 -9.59
N HIS A 384 -8.36 16.15 -9.17
CA HIS A 384 -8.93 17.22 -8.39
C HIS A 384 -9.27 16.67 -7.00
N SER A 385 -8.73 17.29 -5.95
CA SER A 385 -8.97 16.91 -4.56
C SER A 385 -9.56 18.08 -3.78
N SER A 386 -10.57 17.80 -2.97
CA SER A 386 -11.11 18.73 -1.97
C SER A 386 -11.02 18.10 -0.59
N VAL A 387 -10.54 18.87 0.37
CA VAL A 387 -10.34 18.44 1.75
C VAL A 387 -10.98 19.44 2.68
N ASP A 388 -11.94 18.96 3.47
CA ASP A 388 -12.51 19.68 4.59
C ASP A 388 -12.08 18.97 5.89
N SER A 389 -11.45 19.72 6.79
CA SER A 389 -10.98 19.18 8.07
C SER A 389 -11.34 20.11 9.21
N SER A 390 -12.04 19.57 10.20
CA SER A 390 -12.53 20.30 11.38
C SER A 390 -11.96 19.71 12.66
N LYS A 391 -11.00 20.40 13.26
CA LYS A 391 -10.31 19.97 14.47
C LYS A 391 -10.79 20.78 15.67
N TYR A 392 -11.91 20.32 16.24
CA TYR A 392 -12.64 21.02 17.29
C TYR A 392 -11.80 21.32 18.53
N ILE A 393 -10.94 20.39 18.95
CA ILE A 393 -10.12 20.57 20.17
C ILE A 393 -9.05 21.66 20.02
N ASP A 394 -8.64 21.97 18.79
CA ASP A 394 -7.65 22.99 18.46
C ASP A 394 -8.27 24.24 17.83
N ASN A 395 -9.61 24.28 17.69
CA ASN A 395 -10.36 25.34 16.98
C ASN A 395 -9.77 25.65 15.59
N LEU A 396 -9.41 24.59 14.86
CA LEU A 396 -8.80 24.70 13.53
C LEU A 396 -9.77 24.14 12.48
N LEU A 397 -10.06 24.96 11.47
CA LEU A 397 -10.82 24.58 10.28
C LEU A 397 -9.91 24.75 9.07
N LEU A 398 -9.80 23.72 8.25
CA LEU A 398 -9.03 23.72 7.03
C LEU A 398 -9.93 23.32 5.86
N ASN A 399 -9.93 24.14 4.82
CA ASN A 399 -10.48 23.81 3.51
C ASN A 399 -9.33 23.93 2.50
N ILE A 400 -9.01 22.84 1.83
CA ILE A 400 -7.93 22.77 0.85
C ILE A 400 -8.49 22.18 -0.44
N VAL A 401 -8.16 22.81 -1.56
CA VAL A 401 -8.42 22.29 -2.90
C VAL A 401 -7.07 22.13 -3.60
N SER A 402 -6.92 21.05 -4.35
CA SER A 402 -5.71 20.76 -5.13
C SER A 402 -6.05 20.22 -6.50
N ASN A 403 -5.47 20.84 -7.53
CA ASN A 403 -5.41 20.28 -8.87
C ASN A 403 -4.00 19.76 -9.12
N ASP A 404 -3.89 18.45 -9.31
CA ASP A 404 -2.61 17.79 -9.49
C ASP A 404 -2.51 17.20 -10.90
N HIS A 405 -1.30 17.19 -11.42
CA HIS A 405 -0.97 16.66 -12.73
C HIS A 405 0.16 15.66 -12.62
N VAL A 406 0.06 14.54 -13.32
CA VAL A 406 1.15 13.57 -13.45
C VAL A 406 1.33 13.19 -14.92
N LEU A 407 2.53 13.36 -15.43
CA LEU A 407 2.98 12.86 -16.72
C LEU A 407 3.88 11.65 -16.47
N ARG A 408 3.64 10.54 -17.16
CA ARG A 408 4.48 9.34 -17.13
C ARG A 408 4.92 8.99 -18.53
N THR A 409 6.17 8.63 -18.69
CA THR A 409 6.70 8.09 -19.95
C THR A 409 7.60 6.90 -19.65
N GLY A 410 7.58 5.92 -20.56
CA GLY A 410 8.37 4.71 -20.44
C GLY A 410 8.77 4.16 -21.79
N ALA A 411 9.84 3.39 -21.81
CA ALA A 411 10.28 2.64 -22.98
C ALA A 411 10.76 1.25 -22.58
N GLU A 412 10.50 0.28 -23.44
CA GLU A 412 11.04 -1.08 -23.38
C GLU A 412 11.75 -1.39 -24.69
N TYR A 413 13.03 -1.73 -24.59
CA TYR A 413 13.88 -2.08 -25.72
C TYR A 413 14.32 -3.55 -25.62
N LYS A 414 13.94 -4.33 -26.62
CA LYS A 414 14.34 -5.72 -26.81
C LYS A 414 15.74 -5.75 -27.44
N LEU A 415 16.76 -5.89 -26.58
CA LEU A 415 18.18 -5.90 -26.97
C LEU A 415 18.55 -7.17 -27.73
N THR A 416 17.98 -8.30 -27.32
CA THR A 416 18.06 -9.60 -28.00
C THR A 416 16.68 -10.26 -27.92
N ASP A 417 16.52 -11.47 -28.47
CA ASP A 417 15.23 -12.17 -28.37
C ASP A 417 14.75 -12.44 -26.94
N GLU A 418 15.68 -12.42 -25.99
CA GLU A 418 15.47 -12.82 -24.61
C GLU A 418 15.69 -11.66 -23.62
N VAL A 419 16.45 -10.63 -23.98
CA VAL A 419 16.86 -9.56 -23.06
C VAL A 419 16.11 -8.26 -23.34
N PHE A 420 15.45 -7.74 -22.32
CA PHE A 420 14.68 -6.50 -22.34
C PHE A 420 15.32 -5.47 -21.42
N LEU A 421 15.52 -4.26 -21.93
CA LEU A 421 15.94 -3.08 -21.16
C LEU A 421 14.78 -2.11 -21.05
N ARG A 422 14.61 -1.51 -19.88
CA ARG A 422 13.48 -0.60 -19.59
C ARG A 422 13.97 0.69 -18.97
N CYS A 423 13.32 1.78 -19.31
CA CYS A 423 13.48 3.04 -18.60
C CYS A 423 12.15 3.79 -18.55
N GLY A 424 12.02 4.67 -17.56
CA GLY A 424 10.85 5.53 -17.45
C GLY A 424 11.07 6.73 -16.58
N PHE A 425 10.21 7.73 -16.77
CA PHE A 425 10.25 9.02 -16.10
C PHE A 425 8.85 9.50 -15.78
N ASN A 426 8.64 9.98 -14.55
CA ASN A 426 7.40 10.65 -14.18
C ASN A 426 7.69 12.05 -13.67
N TYR A 427 6.87 13.00 -14.12
CA TYR A 427 6.79 14.35 -13.57
C TYR A 427 5.42 14.54 -12.93
N GLY A 428 5.39 14.92 -11.66
CA GLY A 428 4.17 15.30 -10.97
C GLY A 428 4.24 16.74 -10.48
N ALA A 429 3.17 17.50 -10.69
CA ALA A 429 2.96 18.82 -10.14
C ALA A 429 1.70 18.80 -9.28
N LYS A 430 1.82 19.16 -8.00
CA LYS A 430 0.72 19.21 -7.04
C LYS A 430 0.56 20.61 -6.50
N GLU A 431 -0.66 21.15 -6.52
CA GLU A 431 -0.93 22.46 -5.91
C GLU A 431 -0.78 22.39 -4.38
N HIS A 432 -1.32 21.34 -3.75
CA HIS A 432 -1.20 21.05 -2.34
C HIS A 432 -0.88 19.58 -2.11
N ASP A 433 0.21 19.31 -1.41
CA ASP A 433 0.54 17.97 -0.95
C ASP A 433 -0.24 17.67 0.33
N LEU A 434 -1.32 16.91 0.19
CA LEU A 434 -2.21 16.55 1.30
C LEU A 434 -1.52 15.63 2.34
N ILE A 435 -0.37 15.03 2.01
CA ILE A 435 0.36 14.14 2.91
C ILE A 435 1.32 14.94 3.80
N TYR A 436 2.12 15.83 3.22
CA TYR A 436 3.14 16.58 3.98
C TYR A 436 2.80 18.04 4.24
N GLY A 437 1.74 18.57 3.62
CA GLY A 437 1.23 19.93 3.80
C GLY A 437 1.93 21.01 2.96
N GLY A 438 2.84 20.63 2.06
CA GLY A 438 3.54 21.59 1.19
C GLY A 438 2.66 22.13 0.06
N LYS A 439 2.96 23.35 -0.40
CA LYS A 439 2.31 23.97 -1.57
C LYS A 439 3.22 23.91 -2.78
N ASP A 440 2.61 23.84 -3.97
CA ASP A 440 3.29 23.82 -5.26
C ASP A 440 4.42 22.78 -5.29
N CYS A 441 4.10 21.53 -5.02
CA CYS A 441 5.08 20.46 -4.92
C CYS A 441 5.35 19.86 -6.30
N ASN A 442 6.63 19.74 -6.64
CA ASN A 442 7.07 18.94 -7.77
C ASN A 442 7.54 17.57 -7.30
N SER A 443 7.29 16.56 -8.11
CA SER A 443 7.84 15.23 -7.94
C SER A 443 8.46 14.76 -9.24
N TYR A 444 9.64 14.16 -9.13
CA TYR A 444 10.38 13.55 -10.23
C TYR A 444 10.62 12.10 -9.88
N LYS A 445 10.23 11.20 -10.78
CA LYS A 445 10.55 9.77 -10.69
C LYS A 445 11.38 9.37 -11.89
N TYR A 446 12.46 8.66 -11.64
CA TYR A 446 13.26 7.99 -12.66
C TYR A 446 13.19 6.49 -12.40
N SER A 447 13.16 5.69 -13.44
CA SER A 447 13.14 4.23 -13.32
C SER A 447 13.94 3.58 -14.43
N ALA A 448 14.49 2.41 -14.10
CA ALA A 448 15.17 1.54 -15.03
C ALA A 448 14.83 0.09 -14.69
N GLY A 449 14.89 -0.79 -15.68
CA GLY A 449 14.70 -2.22 -15.46
C GLY A 449 15.40 -3.07 -16.50
N ILE A 450 15.54 -4.35 -16.17
CA ILE A 450 16.08 -5.38 -17.06
C ILE A 450 15.32 -6.68 -16.83
N GLY A 451 14.95 -7.37 -17.90
CA GLY A 451 14.32 -8.69 -17.86
C GLY A 451 15.02 -9.65 -18.80
N PHE A 452 15.28 -10.87 -18.37
CA PHE A 452 15.82 -11.93 -19.22
C PHE A 452 15.56 -13.35 -18.64
N PRO A 453 15.34 -14.35 -19.49
CA PRO A 453 15.43 -15.75 -19.08
C PRO A 453 16.91 -16.09 -18.81
N LEU A 454 17.18 -16.75 -17.68
CA LEU A 454 18.49 -17.35 -17.41
C LEU A 454 18.56 -18.78 -17.97
N PHE A 455 17.44 -19.50 -17.89
CA PHE A 455 17.19 -20.83 -18.45
C PHE A 455 15.71 -20.91 -18.85
N ASP A 456 15.31 -21.94 -19.61
CA ASP A 456 13.92 -22.13 -20.07
C ASP A 456 12.86 -22.04 -18.94
N LEU A 457 13.23 -22.39 -17.71
CA LEU A 457 12.34 -22.42 -16.54
C LEU A 457 12.56 -21.28 -15.55
N LEU A 458 13.57 -20.41 -15.76
CA LEU A 458 13.94 -19.38 -14.80
C LEU A 458 14.06 -18.02 -15.49
N THR A 459 13.19 -17.09 -15.11
CA THR A 459 13.23 -15.70 -15.55
C THR A 459 13.69 -14.79 -14.43
N ILE A 460 14.55 -13.83 -14.77
CA ILE A 460 14.98 -12.75 -13.89
C ILE A 460 14.38 -11.45 -14.40
N ASP A 461 13.69 -10.71 -13.53
CA ASP A 461 13.25 -9.36 -13.80
C ASP A 461 13.70 -8.44 -12.67
N ALA A 462 14.34 -7.33 -13.01
CA ALA A 462 14.84 -6.37 -12.03
C ALA A 462 14.38 -4.97 -12.38
N SER A 463 14.10 -4.19 -11.35
CA SER A 463 13.77 -2.77 -11.46
C SER A 463 14.58 -1.96 -10.47
N LEU A 464 14.77 -0.68 -10.76
CA LEU A 464 15.32 0.34 -9.88
C LEU A 464 14.54 1.64 -10.13
N GLN A 465 14.23 2.40 -9.11
CA GLN A 465 13.55 3.70 -9.26
C GLN A 465 14.09 4.72 -8.27
N TYR A 466 14.08 6.00 -8.62
CA TYR A 466 14.46 7.09 -7.73
C TYR A 466 13.38 8.15 -7.79
N ILE A 467 12.84 8.54 -6.64
CA ILE A 467 11.80 9.56 -6.53
C ILE A 467 12.36 10.72 -5.70
N ASN A 468 12.13 11.94 -6.15
CA ASN A 468 12.36 13.14 -5.35
C ASN A 468 11.09 14.00 -5.35
N VAL A 469 10.69 14.47 -4.18
CA VAL A 469 9.56 15.38 -3.98
C VAL A 469 10.06 16.61 -3.25
N SER A 470 9.69 17.79 -3.74
CA SER A 470 10.07 19.07 -3.14
C SER A 470 8.99 20.13 -3.37
N PRO A 471 8.57 20.88 -2.33
CA PRO A 471 7.78 22.10 -2.51
C PRO A 471 8.60 23.16 -3.24
N LYS A 472 7.95 24.00 -4.06
CA LYS A 472 8.64 25.15 -4.68
C LYS A 472 9.13 26.15 -3.64
N LYS A 473 8.45 26.28 -2.49
CA LYS A 473 8.84 27.11 -1.36
C LYS A 473 8.46 26.44 -0.04
N PRO A 474 9.32 26.47 1.00
CA PRO A 474 10.70 26.97 0.99
C PRO A 474 11.64 26.05 0.22
N ASP A 475 12.58 26.62 -0.54
CA ASP A 475 13.43 25.96 -1.56
C ASP A 475 14.43 24.90 -1.00
N ASN A 476 14.41 24.62 0.30
CA ASN A 476 15.34 23.72 0.98
C ASN A 476 14.70 22.45 1.55
N PHE A 477 13.41 22.24 1.29
CA PHE A 477 12.72 21.02 1.70
C PHE A 477 12.70 20.02 0.55
N SER A 478 13.17 18.80 0.81
CA SER A 478 13.00 17.70 -0.14
C SER A 478 12.89 16.36 0.59
N ARG A 479 12.28 15.40 -0.11
CA ARG A 479 12.22 14.00 0.30
C ARG A 479 12.57 13.14 -0.89
N SER A 480 13.54 12.26 -0.71
CA SER A 480 13.98 11.33 -1.73
C SER A 480 13.70 9.89 -1.31
N TYR A 481 13.49 9.05 -2.33
CA TYR A 481 13.24 7.62 -2.20
C TYR A 481 14.06 6.87 -3.25
N LEU A 482 14.73 5.78 -2.87
CA LEU A 482 15.43 4.88 -3.77
C LEU A 482 14.81 3.48 -3.70
N SER A 483 14.44 2.99 -4.90
CA SER A 483 13.54 1.88 -5.31
C SER A 483 14.16 0.82 -6.22
N GLY A 484 13.50 -0.33 -6.45
CA GLY A 484 14.01 -1.57 -7.04
C GLY A 484 13.70 -2.97 -6.43
N ASN A 485 13.85 -4.00 -7.22
CA ASN A 485 13.63 -5.37 -6.77
C ASN A 485 14.29 -6.28 -7.77
N ILE A 486 14.50 -7.53 -7.36
CA ILE A 486 14.81 -8.59 -8.29
C ILE A 486 13.78 -9.68 -8.08
N SER A 487 13.05 -10.00 -9.11
CA SER A 487 12.09 -11.09 -9.18
C SER A 487 12.74 -12.26 -9.89
N LEU A 488 12.73 -13.42 -9.23
CA LEU A 488 13.15 -14.70 -9.79
C LEU A 488 11.89 -15.55 -9.96
N THR A 489 11.47 -15.78 -11.20
CA THR A 489 10.30 -16.62 -11.49
C THR A 489 10.76 -17.97 -11.99
N VAL A 490 10.40 -19.02 -11.27
CA VAL A 490 10.62 -20.41 -11.64
C VAL A 490 9.30 -21.00 -12.12
N GLN A 491 9.22 -21.37 -13.38
CA GLN A 491 8.06 -22.12 -13.90
C GLN A 491 8.09 -23.53 -13.28
N ALA A 492 7.00 -23.91 -12.62
CA ALA A 492 6.89 -25.17 -11.90
C ALA A 492 6.10 -26.20 -12.73
N PHE A 493 6.62 -27.43 -12.79
CA PHE A 493 5.97 -28.56 -13.46
C PHE A 493 4.64 -28.97 -12.81
#